data_AF-A0A7R9YB29-F1
#
_entry.id   AF-A0A7R9YB29-F1
#
_cell.length_a   1.000
_cell.length_b   1.000
_cell.length_c   1.000
_cell.angle_alpha   90.00
_cell.angle_beta   90.00
_cell.angle_gamma   90.00
#
_symmetry.space_group_name_H-M   'P 1'
#
loop_
_entity.id
_entity.type
_entity.pdbx_description
1 polymer ?
#
loop_
_entity_poly.entity_id
_entity_poly.type
_entity_poly.pdbx_seq_one_letter_code
_entity_poly.pdbx_strand_id
1 'polypeptide(L)'
;KFRAKERRRIRMGKAGCGCAVLCDDRVLALGGWDARVRLFRWQDVSEICVLDGHSDSIYGASVRCQYRLRPSFTADEEHSVLPSDFICASASKDGRIVIWDASLGRVP
;
A
#
# COMPACT_ATOMS: atom_id res chain seq x y z
N LYS A 1 11.41 -17.56 -24.96
CA LYS A 1 10.50 -16.38 -25.04
C LYS A 1 9.72 -16.30 -23.73
N PHE A 2 9.86 -15.23 -22.97
CA PHE A 2 9.10 -15.05 -21.72
C PHE A 2 7.63 -14.78 -22.07
N ARG A 3 6.69 -15.45 -21.40
CA ARG A 3 5.25 -15.25 -21.61
C ARG A 3 4.62 -14.93 -20.26
N ALA A 4 4.26 -13.66 -20.06
CA ALA A 4 3.49 -13.26 -18.89
C ALA A 4 2.02 -13.66 -19.10
N LYS A 5 1.39 -14.20 -18.05
CA LYS A 5 -0.05 -14.48 -18.01
C LYS A 5 -0.70 -13.50 -17.04
N GLU A 6 -1.80 -12.86 -17.44
CA GLU A 6 -2.60 -12.03 -16.54
C GLU A 6 -3.09 -12.90 -15.38
N ARG A 7 -2.67 -12.57 -14.15
CA ARG A 7 -3.08 -13.30 -12.94
C ARG A 7 -4.38 -12.75 -12.36
N ARG A 8 -4.56 -11.43 -12.39
CA ARG A 8 -5.72 -10.75 -11.80
C ARG A 8 -5.88 -9.33 -12.35
N ARG A 9 -7.13 -8.85 -12.38
CA ARG A 9 -7.50 -7.47 -12.71
C ARG A 9 -8.25 -6.84 -11.55
N ILE A 10 -7.88 -5.60 -11.20
CA ILE A 10 -8.56 -4.80 -10.19
C ILE A 10 -9.32 -3.70 -10.92
N ARG A 11 -10.62 -3.57 -10.66
CA ARG A 11 -11.40 -2.42 -11.12
C ARG A 11 -11.49 -1.40 -9.99
N MET A 12 -10.89 -0.25 -10.21
CA MET A 12 -11.07 0.92 -9.34
C MET A 12 -12.33 1.67 -9.79
N GLY A 13 -13.12 2.17 -8.83
CA GLY A 13 -14.37 2.89 -9.11
C GLY A 13 -14.20 4.29 -9.72
N LYS A 14 -13.00 4.88 -9.61
CA LYS A 14 -12.63 6.15 -10.29
C LYS A 14 -11.39 5.91 -11.18
N ALA A 15 -11.31 6.67 -12.28
CA ALA A 15 -10.37 6.42 -13.37
C ALA A 15 -8.90 6.57 -12.98
N GLY A 16 -8.09 5.61 -13.45
CA GLY A 16 -6.64 5.71 -13.68
C GLY A 16 -5.74 5.55 -12.45
N CYS A 17 -5.01 4.43 -12.37
CA CYS A 17 -3.80 4.36 -11.55
C CYS A 17 -2.63 4.93 -12.38
N GLY A 18 -1.97 5.98 -11.87
CA GLY A 18 -0.78 6.56 -12.49
C GLY A 18 0.49 5.78 -12.19
N CYS A 19 0.55 5.12 -11.03
CA CYS A 19 1.71 4.33 -10.61
C CYS A 19 1.30 3.15 -9.74
N ALA A 20 2.10 2.08 -9.80
CA ALA A 20 1.92 0.87 -9.02
C ALA A 20 3.29 0.38 -8.52
N VAL A 21 3.37 0.02 -7.24
CA VAL A 21 4.58 -0.57 -6.66
C VAL A 21 4.20 -1.74 -5.77
N LEU A 22 4.88 -2.87 -5.96
CA LEU A 22 4.77 -4.04 -5.11
C LEU A 22 5.93 -4.04 -4.12
N CYS A 23 5.63 -4.17 -2.83
CA CYS A 23 6.63 -4.34 -1.79
C CYS A 23 6.52 -5.74 -1.22
N ASP A 24 7.63 -6.47 -1.34
CA ASP A 24 7.88 -7.78 -0.76
C ASP A 24 6.79 -8.84 -1.02
N ASP A 25 6.14 -8.80 -2.19
CA ASP A 25 5.06 -9.70 -2.59
C ASP A 25 3.88 -9.75 -1.60
N ARG A 26 3.67 -8.69 -0.81
CA ARG A 26 2.61 -8.64 0.21
C ARG A 26 1.75 -7.40 0.14
N VAL A 27 2.35 -6.26 -0.16
CA VAL A 27 1.61 -4.99 -0.23
C VAL A 27 1.79 -4.37 -1.60
N LEU A 28 0.68 -4.09 -2.27
CA LEU A 28 0.63 -3.37 -3.53
C LEU A 28 0.12 -1.96 -3.24
N ALA A 29 0.91 -0.93 -3.52
CA ALA A 29 0.49 0.46 -3.46
C ALA A 29 0.15 0.98 -4.86
N LEU A 30 -1.01 1.62 -5.00
CA LEU A 30 -1.49 2.23 -6.24
C LEU A 30 -1.76 3.71 -6.01
N GLY A 31 -1.10 4.58 -6.78
CA GLY A 31 -1.40 6.01 -6.83
C GLY A 31 -2.38 6.31 -7.96
N GLY A 32 -3.47 7.02 -7.65
CA GLY A 32 -4.54 7.34 -8.60
C GLY A 32 -4.56 8.80 -9.06
N TRP A 33 -5.26 9.04 -10.16
CA TRP A 33 -5.65 10.40 -10.59
C TRP A 33 -6.75 11.01 -9.71
N ASP A 34 -7.34 10.21 -8.82
CA ASP A 34 -8.28 10.65 -7.78
C ASP A 34 -7.56 11.21 -6.53
N ALA A 35 -6.28 11.58 -6.65
CA ALA A 35 -5.44 12.12 -5.59
C ALA A 35 -5.26 11.20 -4.37
N ARG A 36 -5.47 9.90 -4.53
CA ARG A 36 -5.42 8.92 -3.45
C ARG A 36 -4.36 7.86 -3.68
N VAL A 37 -3.69 7.46 -2.60
CA VAL A 37 -2.88 6.23 -2.60
C VAL A 37 -3.71 5.13 -1.97
N ARG A 38 -3.80 3.99 -2.62
CA ARG A 38 -4.52 2.82 -2.10
C ARG A 38 -3.55 1.68 -1.89
N LEU A 39 -3.61 1.06 -0.72
CA LEU A 39 -2.81 -0.11 -0.38
C LEU A 39 -3.67 -1.35 -0.46
N PHE A 40 -3.15 -2.40 -1.09
CA PHE A 40 -3.80 -3.69 -1.22
C PHE A 40 -2.89 -4.79 -0.69
N ARG A 41 -3.49 -5.83 -0.11
CA ARG A 41 -2.78 -7.08 0.17
C ARG A 41 -2.62 -7.83 -1.16
N TRP A 42 -1.40 -8.22 -1.52
CA TRP A 42 -1.12 -8.83 -2.82
C TRP A 42 -1.80 -10.20 -3.05
N GLN A 43 -1.94 -10.99 -1.98
CA GLN A 43 -2.41 -12.38 -2.05
C GLN A 43 -3.86 -12.49 -2.53
N ASP A 44 -4.75 -11.72 -1.91
CA ASP A 44 -6.19 -11.68 -2.13
C ASP A 44 -6.65 -10.39 -2.82
N VAL A 45 -5.75 -9.41 -2.97
CA VAL A 45 -6.03 -8.10 -3.55
C VAL A 45 -7.14 -7.37 -2.80
N SER A 46 -7.18 -7.59 -1.48
CA SER A 46 -8.06 -6.84 -0.58
C SER A 46 -7.49 -5.44 -0.32
N GLU A 47 -8.32 -4.41 -0.40
CA GLU A 47 -7.93 -3.05 0.00
C GLU A 47 -7.65 -3.03 1.51
N ILE A 48 -6.44 -2.62 1.89
CA ILE A 48 -6.01 -2.49 3.29
C ILE A 48 -6.41 -1.11 3.79
N CYS A 49 -6.07 -0.06 3.04
CA CYS A 49 -6.43 1.30 3.37
C CYS A 49 -6.31 2.24 2.16
N VAL A 50 -6.92 3.41 2.31
CA VAL A 50 -6.82 4.54 1.38
C VAL A 50 -6.18 5.69 2.14
N LEU A 51 -5.10 6.21 1.59
CA LEU A 51 -4.38 7.37 2.09
C LEU A 51 -4.88 8.58 1.31
N ASP A 52 -5.57 9.47 2.04
CA ASP A 52 -6.19 10.69 1.54
C ASP A 52 -5.43 11.89 2.11
N GLY A 53 -5.02 12.83 1.26
CA GLY A 53 -4.17 13.94 1.67
C GLY A 53 -3.51 14.71 0.54
N HIS A 54 -3.45 14.14 -0.67
CA HIS A 54 -3.11 14.91 -1.86
C HIS A 54 -4.34 15.61 -2.43
N SER A 55 -4.13 16.78 -3.03
CA SER A 55 -5.20 17.54 -3.68
C SER A 55 -5.25 17.34 -5.20
N ASP A 56 -4.28 16.61 -5.76
CA ASP A 56 -4.17 16.35 -7.20
C ASP A 56 -3.53 14.98 -7.48
N SER A 57 -3.51 14.61 -8.76
CA SER A 57 -3.06 13.33 -9.32
C SER A 57 -1.68 12.91 -8.81
N ILE A 58 -1.57 11.63 -8.46
CA ILE A 58 -0.33 11.03 -7.98
C ILE A 58 0.45 10.46 -9.18
N TYR A 59 1.70 10.86 -9.30
CA TYR A 59 2.59 10.40 -10.38
C TYR A 59 3.62 9.37 -9.92
N GLY A 60 3.93 9.36 -8.62
CA GLY A 60 4.92 8.45 -8.05
C GLY A 60 4.51 8.02 -6.66
N ALA A 61 4.71 6.74 -6.37
CA ALA A 61 4.56 6.18 -5.05
C ALA A 61 5.70 5.19 -4.80
N SER A 62 6.25 5.22 -3.60
CA SER A 62 7.14 4.19 -3.09
C SER A 62 6.60 3.71 -1.75
N VAL A 63 6.72 2.42 -1.48
CA VAL A 63 6.31 1.84 -0.21
C VAL A 63 7.41 0.94 0.30
N ARG A 64 7.67 1.08 1.59
CA ARG A 64 8.54 0.20 2.36
C ARG A 64 7.72 -0.36 3.51
N CYS A 65 7.54 -1.66 3.53
CA CYS A 65 7.01 -2.36 4.69
C CYS A 65 8.17 -2.80 5.57
N GLN A 66 8.06 -2.61 6.88
CA GLN A 66 8.93 -3.30 7.82
C GLN A 66 8.12 -4.39 8.53
N TYR A 67 8.66 -5.60 8.54
CA TYR A 67 8.12 -6.69 9.33
C TYR A 67 8.55 -6.49 10.77
N ARG A 68 7.62 -6.09 11.63
CA ARG A 68 7.83 -6.24 13.07
C ARG A 68 7.31 -7.61 13.48
N LEU A 69 8.21 -8.52 13.83
CA LEU A 69 7.84 -9.71 14.57
C LEU A 69 7.27 -9.24 15.90
N ARG A 70 5.98 -9.52 16.15
CA ARG A 70 5.47 -9.42 17.51
C ARG A 70 6.07 -10.59 18.29
N PRO A 71 6.81 -10.36 19.39
CA PRO A 71 7.09 -11.44 20.32
C PRO A 71 5.75 -11.83 20.94
N SER A 72 5.19 -12.97 20.51
CA SER A 72 4.12 -13.63 21.25
C SER A 72 4.75 -14.32 22.46
N PHE A 73 4.24 -14.06 23.65
CA PHE A 73 4.63 -14.78 24.87
C PHE A 73 3.72 -16.00 25.15
N THR A 74 2.84 -16.37 24.22
CA THR A 74 1.89 -17.47 24.40
C THR A 74 1.95 -18.42 23.20
N ALA A 75 1.91 -19.72 23.46
CA ALA A 75 2.30 -20.79 22.56
C ALA A 75 1.21 -21.20 21.54
N ASP A 76 0.16 -20.41 21.40
CA ASP A 76 -1.12 -20.88 20.83
C ASP A 76 -1.68 -19.98 19.72
N GLU A 77 -1.05 -18.83 19.43
CA GLU A 77 -1.59 -17.87 18.45
C GLU A 77 -0.83 -17.94 17.12
N GLU A 78 -1.56 -18.25 16.04
CA GLU A 78 -1.07 -18.24 14.67
C GLU A 78 -0.41 -16.88 14.37
N HIS A 79 0.87 -16.89 13.99
CA HIS A 79 1.67 -15.68 13.78
C HIS A 79 1.14 -14.86 12.60
N SER A 80 0.16 -14.00 12.84
CA SER A 80 -0.37 -13.10 11.82
C SER A 80 0.70 -12.03 11.50
N VAL A 81 1.48 -12.25 10.45
CA VAL A 81 2.42 -11.26 9.90
C VAL A 81 1.61 -10.21 9.14
N LEU A 82 0.89 -9.37 9.87
CA LEU A 82 0.35 -8.15 9.29
C LEU A 82 1.49 -7.12 9.19
N PRO A 83 1.56 -6.33 8.11
CA PRO A 83 2.44 -5.17 8.06
C PRO A 83 2.02 -4.25 9.21
N SER A 84 2.75 -4.37 10.32
CA SER A 84 2.41 -3.70 11.57
C SER A 84 2.73 -2.22 11.45
N ASP A 85 3.81 -1.93 10.70
CA ASP A 85 4.37 -0.63 10.41
C ASP A 85 4.76 -0.61 8.92
N PHE A 86 4.22 0.34 8.16
CA PHE A 86 4.69 0.65 6.82
C PHE A 86 4.96 2.14 6.72
N ILE A 87 5.97 2.48 5.92
CA ILE A 87 6.26 3.84 5.51
C ILE A 87 6.06 3.90 4.00
N CYS A 88 5.21 4.79 3.52
CA CYS A 88 5.14 5.09 2.10
C CYS A 88 5.40 6.57 1.84
N ALA A 89 5.94 6.84 0.65
CA ALA A 89 6.09 8.18 0.12
C ALA A 89 5.27 8.29 -1.16
N SER A 90 4.55 9.39 -1.31
CA SER A 90 3.85 9.71 -2.55
C SER A 90 4.18 11.12 -3.02
N ALA A 91 4.29 11.29 -4.32
CA ALA A 91 4.53 12.56 -4.99
C ALA A 91 3.37 12.88 -5.93
N SER A 92 2.81 14.08 -5.78
CA SER A 92 1.63 14.54 -6.52
C SER A 92 1.92 15.81 -7.31
N LYS A 93 1.07 16.07 -8.30
CA LYS A 93 1.03 17.33 -9.07
C LYS A 93 0.77 18.56 -8.21
N ASP A 94 0.21 18.38 -7.02
CA ASP A 94 -0.01 19.45 -6.04
C ASP A 94 1.29 20.11 -5.53
N GLY A 95 2.46 19.63 -5.97
CA GLY A 95 3.76 20.13 -5.59
C GLY A 95 4.25 19.59 -4.25
N ARG A 96 3.58 18.57 -3.70
CA ARG A 96 3.88 17.99 -2.40
C ARG A 96 4.38 16.56 -2.52
N ILE A 97 5.31 16.25 -1.64
CA ILE A 97 5.66 14.87 -1.28
C ILE A 97 5.08 14.63 0.10
N VAL A 98 4.28 13.58 0.24
CA VAL A 98 3.70 13.18 1.53
C VAL A 98 4.34 11.88 1.96
N ILE A 99 4.83 11.87 3.21
CA ILE A 99 5.30 10.67 3.88
C ILE A 99 4.19 10.19 4.80
N TRP A 100 3.84 8.93 4.64
CA TRP A 100 2.82 8.27 5.43
C TRP A 100 3.51 7.27 6.34
N ASP A 101 3.22 7.35 7.62
CA ASP A 101 3.72 6.41 8.62
C ASP A 101 2.54 5.77 9.35
N ALA A 102 2.37 4.48 9.13
CA ALA A 102 1.29 3.71 9.75
C ALA A 102 1.51 3.46 11.24
N SER A 103 2.75 3.56 11.73
CA SER A 103 3.07 3.37 13.15
C SER A 103 2.53 4.53 14.00
N LEU A 104 2.40 5.73 13.43
CA LEU A 104 1.88 6.93 14.10
C LEU A 104 0.35 6.94 14.22
N GLY A 105 -0.35 6.10 13.45
CA GLY A 105 -1.81 6.09 13.35
C GLY A 105 -2.55 5.16 14.32
N ARG A 106 -1.84 4.46 15.22
CA ARG A 106 -2.48 3.65 16.26
C ARG A 106 -2.88 4.56 17.42
N VAL A 107 -4.05 5.18 17.30
CA VAL A 107 -4.77 5.69 18.47
C VAL A 107 -5.08 4.46 19.38
N PRO A 108 -4.81 4.51 20.70
CA PRO A 108 -5.07 3.39 21.60
C PRO A 108 -6.53 2.94 21.61
#